data_AF-A0A9D5MHR2-F1
#
_entry.id   AF-A0A9D5MHR2-F1
#
_cell.length_a   1.000
_cell.length_b   1.000
_cell.length_c   1.000
_cell.angle_alpha   90.00
_cell.angle_beta   90.00
_cell.angle_gamma   90.00
#
_symmetry.space_group_name_H-M   'P 1'
#
loop_
_entity.id
_entity.type
_entity.pdbx_description
1 polymer ?
#
loop_
_entity_poly.entity_id
_entity_poly.type
_entity_poly.pdbx_seq_one_letter_code
_entity_poly.pdbx_strand_id
1 'polypeptide(L)'
;MLTYDDYVTMGGDVARADFAPLEARAARRLDSATFGRLREERPLRACARMCLAELIDLYAEEAEASGRRVVEQQNGDLRVRYADAGAWDARRDGAVIRLWLEDEADGEGTPLLYCGQ
;
A
#
# COMPACT_ATOMS: atom_id res chain seq x y z
N MET A 1 -7.40 5.48 -4.88
CA MET A 1 -7.66 5.28 -3.44
C MET A 1 -8.62 4.11 -3.33
N LEU A 2 -8.26 3.12 -2.53
CA LEU A 2 -9.05 1.90 -2.31
C LEU A 2 -9.91 2.11 -1.07
N THR A 3 -11.20 1.75 -1.12
CA THR A 3 -12.06 1.82 0.08
C THR A 3 -11.89 0.57 0.93
N TYR A 4 -12.22 0.64 2.22
CA TYR A 4 -12.18 -0.54 3.09
C TYR A 4 -13.13 -1.64 2.61
N ASP A 5 -14.31 -1.26 2.11
CA ASP A 5 -15.31 -2.21 1.60
C ASP A 5 -14.82 -2.95 0.35
N ASP A 6 -14.18 -2.21 -0.57
CA ASP A 6 -13.51 -2.77 -1.73
C ASP A 6 -12.38 -3.74 -1.33
N TYR A 7 -11.59 -3.38 -0.32
CA TYR A 7 -10.50 -4.20 0.19
C TYR A 7 -10.99 -5.50 0.85
N VAL A 8 -12.04 -5.43 1.68
CA VAL A 8 -12.67 -6.64 2.28
C VAL A 8 -13.29 -7.52 1.19
N THR A 9 -13.92 -6.93 0.18
CA THR A 9 -14.46 -7.68 -0.98
C THR A 9 -13.35 -8.42 -1.75
N MET A 10 -12.13 -7.88 -1.74
CA MET A 10 -10.93 -8.49 -2.34
C MET A 10 -10.30 -9.58 -1.46
N GLY A 11 -10.86 -9.86 -0.28
CA GLY A 11 -10.37 -10.88 0.65
C GLY A 11 -9.46 -10.34 1.76
N GLY A 12 -9.34 -9.02 1.89
CA GLY A 12 -8.53 -8.39 2.92
C GLY A 12 -9.10 -8.59 4.33
N ASP A 13 -8.23 -8.89 5.29
CA ASP A 13 -8.59 -9.20 6.69
C ASP A 13 -8.09 -8.15 7.70
N VAL A 14 -7.40 -7.11 7.23
CA VAL A 14 -6.89 -6.04 8.11
C VAL A 14 -8.03 -5.35 8.87
N ALA A 15 -7.79 -5.11 10.16
CA ALA A 15 -8.71 -4.38 11.01
C ALA A 15 -8.97 -2.97 10.46
N ARG A 16 -10.24 -2.54 10.42
CA ARG A 16 -10.65 -1.23 9.89
C ARG A 16 -9.88 -0.04 10.50
N ALA A 17 -9.48 -0.15 11.77
CA ALA A 17 -8.71 0.88 12.47
C ALA A 17 -7.30 1.07 11.91
N ASP A 18 -6.71 0.02 11.34
CA ASP A 18 -5.34 0.01 10.82
C ASP A 18 -5.32 0.11 9.28
N PHE A 19 -6.45 -0.12 8.61
CA PHE A 19 -6.58 0.02 7.16
C PHE A 19 -6.18 1.40 6.63
N ALA A 20 -6.74 2.49 7.18
CA ALA A 20 -6.51 3.84 6.66
C ALA A 20 -5.03 4.26 6.60
N PRO A 21 -4.21 4.09 7.66
CA PRO A 21 -2.78 4.40 7.58
C PRO A 21 -2.01 3.47 6.63
N LEU A 22 -2.40 2.18 6.53
CA LEU A 22 -1.77 1.23 5.61
C LEU A 22 -2.11 1.54 4.14
N GLU A 23 -3.36 1.88 3.84
CA GLU A 23 -3.80 2.30 2.51
C GLU A 23 -3.08 3.57 2.06
N ALA A 24 -2.98 4.58 2.93
CA ALA A 24 -2.27 5.81 2.62
C ALA A 24 -0.78 5.54 2.30
N ARG A 25 -0.16 4.60 3.04
CA ARG A 25 1.22 4.16 2.79
C ARG A 25 1.35 3.43 1.45
N ALA A 26 0.46 2.48 1.17
CA ALA A 26 0.43 1.71 -0.07
C ALA A 26 0.19 2.62 -1.29
N ALA A 27 -0.78 3.53 -1.19
CA ALA A 27 -1.08 4.53 -2.21
C ALA A 27 0.13 5.42 -2.52
N ARG A 28 0.84 5.90 -1.49
CA ARG A 28 2.06 6.70 -1.69
C ARG A 28 3.18 5.90 -2.37
N ARG A 29 3.33 4.62 -2.02
CA ARG A 29 4.35 3.75 -2.63
C ARG A 29 4.05 3.48 -4.10
N LEU A 30 2.79 3.20 -4.42
CA LEU A 30 2.30 2.98 -5.77
C LEU A 30 2.40 4.25 -6.63
N ASP A 31 2.00 5.40 -6.08
CA ASP A 31 2.14 6.71 -6.71
C ASP A 31 3.60 6.99 -7.05
N SER A 32 4.51 6.76 -6.09
CA SER A 32 5.95 6.92 -6.33
C SER A 32 6.50 5.97 -7.40
N ALA A 33 5.98 4.74 -7.51
CA ALA A 33 6.43 3.77 -8.51
C ALA A 33 5.89 4.08 -9.92
N THR A 34 4.73 4.73 -9.99
CA THR A 34 4.06 5.12 -11.25
C THR A 34 4.25 6.58 -11.61
N PHE A 35 5.09 7.31 -10.87
CA PHE A 35 5.31 8.76 -11.02
C PHE A 35 3.99 9.56 -11.02
N GLY A 36 3.02 9.12 -10.22
CA GLY A 36 1.71 9.78 -10.09
C GLY A 36 0.76 9.58 -11.26
N ARG A 37 1.10 8.74 -12.25
CA ARG A 37 0.21 8.45 -13.40
C ARG A 37 -1.15 7.87 -12.96
N LEU A 38 -1.14 7.04 -11.93
CA LEU A 38 -2.36 6.44 -11.37
C LEU A 38 -3.13 7.36 -10.40
N ARG A 39 -2.60 8.55 -10.08
CA ARG A 39 -3.20 9.44 -9.08
C ARG A 39 -4.49 10.09 -9.57
N GLU A 40 -4.53 10.41 -10.86
CA GLU A 40 -5.66 11.08 -11.50
C GLU A 40 -6.63 10.10 -12.17
N GLU A 41 -6.24 8.83 -12.30
CA GLU A 41 -7.07 7.78 -12.89
C GLU A 41 -8.27 7.45 -11.98
N ARG A 42 -9.48 7.79 -12.47
CA ARG A 42 -10.74 7.45 -11.81
C ARG A 42 -11.76 6.93 -12.84
N PRO A 43 -12.27 5.70 -12.70
CA PRO A 43 -11.99 4.73 -11.62
C PRO A 43 -10.58 4.14 -11.70
N LEU A 44 -10.01 3.78 -10.54
CA LEU A 44 -8.71 3.12 -10.48
C LEU A 44 -8.82 1.73 -11.11
N ARG A 45 -7.97 1.40 -12.09
CA ARG A 45 -7.95 0.09 -12.75
C ARG A 45 -7.76 -1.08 -11.78
N ALA A 46 -8.27 -2.24 -12.19
CA ALA A 46 -8.29 -3.45 -11.36
C ALA A 46 -6.89 -3.86 -10.89
N CYS A 47 -5.88 -3.83 -11.78
CA CYS A 47 -4.50 -4.20 -11.46
C CYS A 47 -3.91 -3.30 -10.35
N ALA A 48 -4.15 -2.00 -10.41
CA ALA A 48 -3.72 -1.06 -9.39
C ALA A 48 -4.46 -1.25 -8.05
N ARG A 49 -5.75 -1.62 -8.09
CA ARG A 49 -6.50 -1.95 -6.87
C ARG A 49 -5.96 -3.22 -6.20
N MET A 50 -5.67 -4.27 -6.98
CA MET A 50 -5.07 -5.51 -6.48
C MET A 50 -3.69 -5.25 -5.87
N CYS A 51 -2.87 -4.45 -6.56
CA CYS A 51 -1.57 -4.05 -6.04
C CYS A 51 -1.68 -3.31 -4.69
N LEU A 52 -2.67 -2.42 -4.53
CA LEU A 52 -2.90 -1.73 -3.26
C LEU A 52 -3.30 -2.70 -2.15
N ALA A 53 -4.19 -3.65 -2.43
CA ALA A 53 -4.64 -4.63 -1.45
C ALA A 53 -3.46 -5.48 -0.95
N GLU A 54 -2.65 -6.03 -1.85
CA GLU A 54 -1.49 -6.84 -1.45
C GLU A 54 -0.40 -6.04 -0.73
N LEU A 55 -0.20 -4.76 -1.10
CA LEU A 55 0.72 -3.90 -0.34
C LEU A 55 0.22 -3.64 1.08
N ILE A 56 -1.10 -3.51 1.28
CA ILE A 56 -1.70 -3.35 2.61
C ILE A 56 -1.47 -4.60 3.45
N ASP A 57 -1.69 -5.79 2.87
CA ASP A 57 -1.46 -7.07 3.54
C ASP A 57 0.01 -7.24 3.92
N LEU A 58 0.92 -6.99 2.97
CA LEU A 58 2.36 -7.05 3.20
C LEU A 58 2.77 -6.16 4.38
N TYR A 59 2.26 -4.92 4.44
CA TYR A 59 2.60 -3.99 5.52
C TYR A 59 1.98 -4.39 6.86
N ALA A 60 0.81 -5.02 6.85
CA ALA A 60 0.20 -5.58 8.04
C ALA A 60 1.04 -6.75 8.57
N GLU A 61 1.47 -7.66 7.69
CA GLU A 61 2.37 -8.77 8.04
C GLU A 61 3.70 -8.28 8.61
N GLU A 62 4.32 -7.25 8.02
CA GLU A 62 5.54 -6.65 8.55
C GLU A 62 5.34 -5.99 9.93
N ALA A 63 4.19 -5.37 10.17
CA ALA A 63 3.87 -4.79 11.46
C ALA A 63 3.78 -5.87 12.55
N GLU A 64 3.10 -6.98 12.25
CA GLU A 64 3.01 -8.14 13.15
C GLU A 64 4.39 -8.80 13.37
N ALA A 65 5.15 -9.04 12.29
CA ALA A 65 6.43 -9.74 12.30
C ALA A 65 7.54 -8.96 13.02
N SER A 66 7.56 -7.63 12.95
CA SER A 66 8.55 -6.82 13.68
C SER A 66 8.29 -6.76 15.20
N GLY A 67 7.31 -7.51 15.72
CA GLY A 67 6.98 -7.51 17.13
C GLY A 67 6.43 -6.17 17.60
N ARG A 68 6.00 -5.33 16.65
CA ARG A 68 5.44 -4.01 16.84
C ARG A 68 3.98 -4.13 17.27
N ARG A 69 3.75 -4.93 18.31
CA ARG A 69 2.55 -4.86 19.12
C ARG A 69 2.43 -3.40 19.53
N VAL A 70 1.34 -2.75 19.12
CA VAL A 70 0.98 -1.40 19.51
C VAL A 70 1.04 -1.36 21.05
N VAL A 71 2.17 -0.92 21.60
CA VAL A 71 2.28 -0.63 23.02
C VAL A 71 1.59 0.70 23.15
N GLU A 72 0.30 0.65 23.48
CA GLU A 72 -0.48 1.82 23.85
C GLU A 72 0.18 2.41 25.11
N GLN A 73 1.09 3.36 24.93
CA GLN A 73 1.61 4.14 26.04
C GLN A 73 0.80 5.43 26.10
N GLN A 74 -0.18 5.43 27.00
CA GLN A 74 -1.03 6.58 27.30
C GLN A 74 -0.20 7.64 28.05
N ASN A 75 0.12 8.74 27.38
CA ASN A 75 0.62 9.97 28.00
C ASN A 75 -0.23 11.17 27.53
N GLY A 76 -1.39 11.37 28.16
CA GLY A 76 -2.24 12.55 27.96
C GLY A 76 -3.10 12.58 26.69
N ASP A 77 -3.39 13.80 26.19
CA ASP A 77 -4.43 14.13 25.19
C ASP A 77 -3.97 14.04 23.71
N LEU A 78 -2.70 13.72 23.46
CA LEU A 78 -2.14 13.68 22.10
C LEU A 78 -1.79 12.25 21.68
N ARG A 79 -2.59 11.66 20.79
CA ARG A 79 -2.41 10.29 20.28
C ARG A 79 -1.60 10.34 18.97
N VAL A 80 -0.28 10.17 19.05
CA VAL A 80 0.57 10.07 17.83
C VAL A 80 1.29 8.73 17.79
N ARG A 81 0.90 7.89 16.81
CA ARG A 81 1.51 6.60 16.52
C ARG A 81 2.71 6.81 15.59
N TYR A 82 3.92 6.71 16.10
CA TYR A 82 5.12 6.60 15.26
C TYR A 82 5.62 5.16 15.26
N ALA A 83 5.72 4.62 14.06
CA ALA A 83 6.34 3.36 13.77
C ALA A 83 7.87 3.53 13.66
N ASP A 84 8.63 3.15 14.69
CA ASP A 84 10.08 2.85 14.64
C ASP A 84 10.45 2.00 13.40
N ALA A 85 11.29 2.50 12.51
CA ALA A 85 11.57 1.86 11.23
C ALA A 85 12.39 0.56 11.40
N GLY A 86 11.72 -0.56 11.70
CA GLY A 86 12.23 -1.89 11.35
C GLY A 86 12.64 -1.85 9.88
N ALA A 87 13.80 -2.43 9.55
CA ALA A 87 14.43 -2.30 8.25
C ALA A 87 13.44 -2.61 7.12
N TRP A 88 12.91 -1.55 6.51
CA TRP A 88 11.92 -1.61 5.45
C TRP A 88 12.53 -2.34 4.25
N ASP A 89 11.96 -3.49 3.89
CA ASP A 89 12.42 -4.22 2.72
C ASP A 89 11.76 -3.66 1.46
N ALA A 90 12.32 -2.56 0.94
CA ALA A 90 11.84 -1.92 -0.28
C ALA A 90 11.83 -2.86 -1.51
N ARG A 91 12.52 -4.02 -1.45
CA ARG A 91 12.51 -5.04 -2.50
C ARG A 91 11.20 -5.81 -2.53
N ARG A 92 10.59 -6.11 -1.38
CA ARG A 92 9.27 -6.75 -1.30
C ARG A 92 8.17 -5.88 -1.91
N ASP A 93 8.15 -4.57 -1.62
CA ASP A 93 7.21 -3.66 -2.27
C ASP A 93 7.38 -3.68 -3.80
N GLY A 94 8.63 -3.65 -4.26
CA GLY A 94 8.97 -3.64 -5.68
C GLY A 94 8.48 -4.90 -6.39
N ALA A 95 8.57 -6.06 -5.73
CA ALA A 95 8.08 -7.32 -6.27
C ALA A 95 6.55 -7.32 -6.46
N VAL A 96 5.80 -6.87 -5.46
CA VAL A 96 4.32 -6.75 -5.54
C VAL A 96 3.93 -5.77 -6.65
N ILE A 97 4.58 -4.62 -6.71
CA ILE A 97 4.30 -3.60 -7.73
C ILE A 97 4.58 -4.11 -9.14
N ARG A 98 5.69 -4.82 -9.35
CA ARG A 98 6.00 -5.41 -10.66
C ARG A 98 4.98 -6.47 -11.04
N LEU A 99 4.67 -7.40 -10.14
CA LEU A 99 3.71 -8.48 -10.39
C LEU A 99 2.38 -7.97 -10.99
N TRP A 100 1.90 -6.84 -10.51
CA TRP A 100 0.61 -6.29 -10.93
C TRP A 100 0.69 -5.23 -12.04
N LEU A 101 1.83 -4.56 -12.23
CA LEU A 101 1.95 -3.43 -13.16
C LEU A 101 3.02 -3.59 -14.25
N GLU A 102 3.78 -4.69 -14.28
CA GLU A 102 4.87 -4.88 -15.25
C GLU A 102 4.41 -4.93 -16.71
N ASP A 103 3.23 -5.49 -16.96
CA ASP A 103 2.64 -5.61 -18.30
C ASP A 103 1.59 -4.51 -18.57
N GLU A 104 1.32 -3.64 -17.59
CA GLU A 104 0.29 -2.63 -17.71
C GLU A 104 0.83 -1.33 -18.35
N ALA A 105 0.16 -0.90 -19.41
CA ALA A 105 0.38 0.38 -20.05
C ALA A 105 -0.79 1.34 -19.82
N ASP A 106 -0.51 2.64 -19.87
CA ASP A 106 -1.52 3.68 -19.94
C ASP A 106 -2.26 3.65 -21.30
N GLY A 107 -3.36 4.40 -21.45
CA GLY A 107 -4.15 4.45 -22.68
C GLY A 107 -3.37 4.91 -23.93
N GLU A 108 -2.24 5.59 -23.72
CA GLU A 108 -1.29 5.97 -24.79
C GLU A 108 -0.17 4.95 -25.05
N GLY A 109 -0.21 3.76 -24.42
CA GLY A 109 0.80 2.70 -24.60
C GLY A 109 2.11 2.92 -23.83
N THR A 110 2.13 3.89 -22.90
CA THR A 110 3.29 4.12 -22.03
C THR A 110 3.25 3.17 -20.84
N PRO A 111 4.32 2.41 -20.53
CA PRO A 111 4.35 1.52 -19.38
C PRO A 111 4.08 2.29 -18.09
N LEU A 112 3.22 1.78 -17.22
CA LEU A 112 2.88 2.44 -15.96
C LEU A 112 4.07 2.51 -15.01
N LEU A 113 4.91 1.47 -15.01
CA LEU A 113 6.16 1.46 -14.27
C LEU A 113 7.23 2.28 -14.99
N TYR A 114 7.86 3.18 -14.25
CA TYR A 114 9.03 3.88 -14.74
C TYR A 114 10.22 2.92 -14.78
N CYS A 115 10.58 2.50 -15.99
CA CYS A 115 11.80 1.77 -16.37
C CYS A 115 12.42 0.91 -15.25
N GLY A 116 11.86 -0.30 -15.05
CA GLY A 116 12.53 -1.44 -14.42
C GLY A 116 13.56 -1.12 -13.34
N GLN A 117 13.11 -0.58 -12.21
CA GLN A 117 13.89 -0.63 -10.96
C GLN A 117 13.76 -2.02 -10.39
#